data_AF-A0A6C0EGR3-F1
#
_entry.id   AF-A0A6C0EGR3-F1
#
_cell.length_a   1.000
_cell.length_b   1.000
_cell.length_c   1.000
_cell.angle_alpha   90.00
_cell.angle_beta   90.00
_cell.angle_gamma   90.00
#
_symmetry.space_group_name_H-M   'P 1'
#
loop_
_entity.id
_entity.type
_entity.pdbx_description
1 polymer ?
#
loop_
_entity_poly.entity_id
_entity_poly.type
_entity_poly.pdbx_seq_one_letter_code
_entity_poly.pdbx_strand_id
1 'polypeptide(L)'
;MASLNKLTHIHLASIHFDAVEQGDPIIHLNNSDPEDPIFASVWKELEDASKAGVKIVLMVGGAGGAFGTMFSAYDHCYSLLKNVIKNHPFICGIDLDIEEYMTLEEIKKLINDIHNDFGDNFIISLAPLAYELIYNNSGMSGFVYKDLYDSEVGKYIHYFNTQSYDAYCKEVVDDIVDNGYPAAKIVLGMMSEQMNIETQDDMLTELKLIKQTYPTFGGVYDWELFDAYPTSAQWIENIHDAVNIKVSNGICSYVTNKVYSHFAFLFEKLSVFTRQ
;
A
#
# COMPACT_ATOMS: atom_id res chain seq x y z
N MET A 1 -13.02 2.05 17.67
CA MET A 1 -13.97 2.37 16.58
C MET A 1 -13.72 3.73 15.92
N ALA A 2 -13.32 4.79 16.64
CA ALA A 2 -13.08 6.12 16.03
C ALA A 2 -11.95 6.13 14.97
N SER A 3 -10.87 5.37 15.17
CA SER A 3 -9.72 5.32 14.27
C SER A 3 -10.00 4.60 12.94
N LEU A 4 -10.82 3.55 12.94
CA LEU A 4 -11.19 2.83 11.71
C LEU A 4 -11.96 3.72 10.72
N ASN A 5 -12.67 4.75 11.19
CA ASN A 5 -13.34 5.71 10.30
C ASN A 5 -12.36 6.64 9.56
N LYS A 6 -11.09 6.68 9.97
CA LYS A 6 -10.03 7.49 9.37
C LYS A 6 -9.13 6.67 8.43
N LEU A 7 -9.18 5.35 8.52
CA LEU A 7 -8.49 4.44 7.61
C LEU A 7 -9.24 4.37 6.28
N THR A 8 -8.53 4.54 5.17
CA THR A 8 -9.14 4.55 3.83
C THR A 8 -8.94 3.23 3.09
N HIS A 9 -7.78 2.59 3.26
CA HIS A 9 -7.40 1.36 2.59
C HIS A 9 -6.75 0.38 3.57
N ILE A 10 -6.94 -0.91 3.32
CA ILE A 10 -6.16 -2.01 3.88
C ILE A 10 -5.60 -2.80 2.69
N HIS A 11 -4.27 -2.90 2.62
CA HIS A 11 -3.58 -3.74 1.66
C HIS A 11 -3.26 -5.08 2.37
N LEU A 12 -3.98 -6.15 2.03
CA LEU A 12 -3.69 -7.48 2.56
C LEU A 12 -2.46 -8.03 1.84
N ALA A 13 -1.40 -8.29 2.60
CA ALA A 13 -0.12 -8.74 2.10
C ALA A 13 0.28 -10.10 2.71
N SER A 14 1.03 -10.96 2.02
CA SER A 14 1.44 -10.88 0.61
C SER A 14 1.00 -12.11 -0.17
N ILE A 15 0.50 -11.92 -1.38
CA ILE A 15 0.25 -13.01 -2.33
C ILE A 15 1.53 -13.32 -3.11
N HIS A 16 1.82 -14.60 -3.22
CA HIS A 16 3.02 -15.13 -3.86
C HIS A 16 2.68 -16.33 -4.76
N PHE A 17 3.65 -16.72 -5.60
CA PHE A 17 3.58 -17.92 -6.43
C PHE A 17 4.84 -18.74 -6.31
N ASP A 18 4.68 -19.99 -5.90
CA ASP A 18 5.77 -20.94 -5.77
C ASP A 18 5.79 -21.92 -6.94
N ALA A 19 6.96 -22.08 -7.56
CA ALA A 19 7.20 -23.18 -8.47
C ALA A 19 7.27 -24.50 -7.69
N VAL A 20 6.64 -25.55 -8.21
CA VAL A 20 6.68 -26.89 -7.63
C VAL A 20 7.56 -27.79 -8.50
N GLU A 21 8.27 -28.76 -7.90
CA GLU A 21 9.17 -29.67 -8.64
C GLU A 21 8.46 -30.40 -9.79
N GLN A 22 7.17 -30.69 -9.62
CA GLN A 22 6.31 -31.35 -10.60
C GLN A 22 4.91 -30.74 -10.55
N GLY A 23 4.49 -30.08 -11.64
CA GLY A 23 3.15 -29.52 -11.78
C GLY A 23 3.15 -28.02 -12.05
N ASP A 24 1.96 -27.43 -12.00
CA ASP A 24 1.78 -26.00 -12.17
C ASP A 24 2.05 -25.25 -10.86
N PRO A 25 2.54 -23.99 -10.90
CA PRO A 25 2.76 -23.20 -9.70
C PRO A 25 1.53 -23.09 -8.80
N ILE A 26 1.78 -22.92 -7.50
CA ILE A 26 0.73 -22.75 -6.49
C ILE A 26 0.69 -21.30 -6.00
N ILE A 27 -0.49 -20.83 -5.59
CA ILE A 27 -0.69 -19.52 -4.99
C ILE A 27 -0.70 -19.66 -3.46
N HIS A 28 -0.12 -18.68 -2.77
CA HIS A 28 -0.13 -18.61 -1.31
C HIS A 28 -0.32 -17.18 -0.85
N LEU A 29 -1.06 -17.00 0.24
CA LEU A 29 -1.04 -15.82 1.07
C LEU A 29 -0.04 -16.08 2.20
N ASN A 30 1.06 -15.33 2.22
CA ASN A 30 2.22 -15.61 3.06
C ASN A 30 2.69 -17.06 2.88
N ASN A 31 2.43 -17.95 3.83
CA ASN A 31 2.93 -19.33 3.81
C ASN A 31 1.83 -20.38 3.57
N SER A 32 0.60 -19.98 3.26
CA SER A 32 -0.54 -20.90 3.18
C SER A 32 -1.46 -20.57 2.01
N ASP A 33 -2.24 -21.57 1.57
CA ASP A 33 -3.25 -21.36 0.54
C ASP A 33 -4.20 -20.22 0.96
N PRO A 34 -4.57 -19.26 0.09
CA PRO A 34 -5.48 -18.17 0.45
C PRO A 34 -6.84 -18.64 1.00
N GLU A 35 -7.29 -19.85 0.65
CA GLU A 35 -8.53 -20.45 1.14
C GLU A 35 -8.31 -21.37 2.36
N ASP A 36 -7.10 -21.44 2.91
CA ASP A 36 -6.83 -22.18 4.14
C ASP A 36 -7.69 -21.62 5.30
N PRO A 37 -8.37 -22.47 6.10
CA PRO A 37 -9.18 -22.04 7.23
C PRO A 37 -8.46 -21.14 8.26
N ILE A 38 -7.12 -21.14 8.27
CA ILE A 38 -6.30 -20.23 9.08
C ILE A 38 -6.62 -18.76 8.81
N PHE A 39 -7.02 -18.42 7.58
CA PHE A 39 -7.36 -17.06 7.16
C PHE A 39 -8.86 -16.73 7.29
N ALA A 40 -9.69 -17.66 7.78
CA ALA A 40 -11.14 -17.46 7.86
C ALA A 40 -11.52 -16.20 8.67
N SER A 41 -10.80 -15.91 9.77
CA SER A 41 -11.01 -14.68 10.54
C SER A 41 -10.53 -13.44 9.79
N VAL A 42 -9.40 -13.52 9.11
CA VAL A 42 -8.83 -12.41 8.31
C VAL A 42 -9.83 -11.99 7.23
N TRP A 43 -10.33 -12.95 6.43
CA TRP A 43 -11.32 -12.65 5.39
C TRP A 43 -12.60 -12.05 5.97
N LYS A 44 -13.09 -12.59 7.09
CA LYS A 44 -14.29 -12.06 7.76
C LYS A 44 -14.10 -10.61 8.22
N GLU A 45 -12.94 -10.29 8.79
CA GLU A 45 -12.60 -8.96 9.31
C GLU A 45 -12.42 -7.93 8.17
N LEU A 46 -11.79 -8.33 7.07
CA LEU A 46 -11.65 -7.49 5.88
C LEU A 46 -13.00 -7.21 5.22
N GLU A 47 -13.89 -8.20 5.15
CA GLU A 47 -15.26 -8.01 4.66
C GLU A 47 -16.02 -7.00 5.54
N ASP A 48 -15.87 -7.08 6.87
CA ASP A 48 -16.51 -6.13 7.79
C ASP A 48 -15.91 -4.73 7.67
N ALA A 49 -14.59 -4.60 7.49
CA ALA A 49 -13.93 -3.33 7.19
C ALA A 49 -14.43 -2.72 5.86
N SER A 50 -14.62 -3.56 4.84
CA SER A 50 -15.21 -3.13 3.56
C SER A 50 -16.63 -2.61 3.71
N LYS A 51 -17.49 -3.30 4.49
CA LYS A 51 -18.84 -2.83 4.84
C LYS A 51 -18.82 -1.50 5.61
N ALA A 52 -17.74 -1.22 6.34
CA ALA A 52 -17.52 0.06 7.02
C ALA A 52 -16.96 1.17 6.10
N GLY A 53 -16.71 0.87 4.83
CA GLY A 53 -16.26 1.84 3.81
C GLY A 53 -14.76 1.83 3.54
N VAL A 54 -13.99 0.96 4.20
CA VAL A 54 -12.55 0.80 3.93
C VAL A 54 -12.35 0.05 2.61
N LYS A 55 -11.43 0.50 1.77
CA LYS A 55 -11.07 -0.19 0.53
C LYS A 55 -10.13 -1.35 0.84
N ILE A 56 -10.48 -2.55 0.38
CA ILE A 56 -9.64 -3.73 0.55
C ILE A 56 -8.91 -3.97 -0.76
N VAL A 57 -7.58 -3.98 -0.68
CA VAL A 57 -6.65 -4.16 -1.80
C VAL A 57 -5.80 -5.38 -1.49
N LEU A 58 -5.55 -6.24 -2.48
CA LEU A 58 -4.68 -7.40 -2.31
C LEU A 58 -3.28 -7.07 -2.83
N MET A 59 -2.24 -7.27 -2.02
CA MET A 59 -0.86 -7.04 -2.45
C MET A 59 -0.26 -8.34 -3.01
N VAL A 60 0.37 -8.26 -4.17
CA VAL A 60 1.10 -9.36 -4.83
C VAL A 60 2.58 -9.02 -4.89
N GLY A 61 3.44 -9.95 -4.49
CA GLY A 61 4.89 -9.81 -4.55
C GLY A 61 5.51 -9.38 -3.22
N GLY A 62 6.28 -8.30 -3.25
CA GLY A 62 7.22 -7.89 -2.19
C GLY A 62 8.46 -8.76 -2.14
N ALA A 63 9.20 -8.70 -1.03
CA ALA A 63 10.48 -9.39 -0.85
C ALA A 63 10.44 -10.93 -1.07
N GLY A 64 9.26 -11.56 -0.97
CA GLY A 64 9.06 -12.98 -1.27
C GLY A 64 8.99 -13.33 -2.76
N GLY A 65 8.89 -12.32 -3.64
CA GLY A 65 8.67 -12.50 -5.07
C GLY A 65 7.26 -12.99 -5.42
N ALA A 66 6.95 -13.03 -6.70
CA ALA A 66 5.72 -13.53 -7.30
C ALA A 66 5.81 -13.56 -8.84
N PHE A 67 6.39 -12.52 -9.42
CA PHE A 67 6.31 -12.17 -10.83
C PHE A 67 7.15 -13.08 -11.72
N GLY A 68 8.34 -13.50 -11.30
CA GLY A 68 9.15 -14.45 -12.06
C GLY A 68 8.41 -15.78 -12.25
N THR A 69 7.87 -16.35 -11.16
CA THR A 69 7.05 -17.56 -11.22
C THR A 69 5.76 -17.31 -12.00
N MET A 70 5.07 -16.18 -11.75
CA MET A 70 3.86 -15.81 -12.47
C MET A 70 4.09 -15.84 -13.97
N PHE A 71 5.11 -15.15 -14.49
CA PHE A 71 5.35 -15.04 -15.93
C PHE A 71 5.93 -16.31 -16.55
N SER A 72 6.49 -17.23 -15.76
CA SER A 72 6.84 -18.58 -16.22
C SER A 72 5.61 -19.43 -16.57
N ALA A 73 4.45 -19.16 -15.95
CA ALA A 73 3.19 -19.88 -16.14
C ALA A 73 1.97 -18.93 -16.10
N TYR A 74 2.04 -17.84 -16.89
CA TYR A 74 1.17 -16.66 -16.73
C TYR A 74 -0.33 -16.97 -16.67
N ASP A 75 -0.86 -17.69 -17.65
CA ASP A 75 -2.30 -17.95 -17.73
C ASP A 75 -2.82 -18.72 -16.50
N HIS A 76 -2.01 -19.64 -15.98
CA HIS A 76 -2.35 -20.42 -14.78
C HIS A 76 -2.27 -19.55 -13.51
N CYS A 77 -1.14 -18.90 -13.27
CA CYS A 77 -0.94 -18.06 -12.09
C CYS A 77 -1.94 -16.90 -12.04
N TYR A 78 -2.22 -16.28 -13.20
CA TYR A 78 -3.23 -15.24 -13.31
C TYR A 78 -4.64 -15.78 -13.05
N SER A 79 -4.96 -16.99 -13.52
CA SER A 79 -6.24 -17.64 -13.19
C SER A 79 -6.39 -17.89 -11.69
N LEU A 80 -5.32 -18.32 -11.00
CA LEU A 80 -5.33 -18.50 -9.54
C LEU A 80 -5.60 -17.18 -8.82
N LEU A 81 -4.89 -16.11 -9.17
CA LEU A 81 -5.09 -14.77 -8.60
C LEU A 81 -6.53 -14.29 -8.79
N LYS A 82 -7.08 -14.45 -10.00
CA LYS A 82 -8.47 -14.09 -10.29
C LYS A 82 -9.47 -14.86 -9.45
N ASN A 83 -9.20 -16.13 -9.17
CA ASN A 83 -10.08 -16.93 -8.33
C ASN A 83 -10.10 -16.43 -6.89
N VAL A 84 -8.95 -16.03 -6.32
CA VAL A 84 -8.89 -15.39 -5.00
C VAL A 84 -9.76 -14.12 -4.96
N ILE A 85 -9.57 -13.21 -5.92
CA ILE A 85 -10.35 -11.96 -5.99
C ILE A 85 -11.86 -12.24 -6.15
N LYS A 86 -12.23 -13.26 -6.94
CA LYS A 86 -13.64 -13.65 -7.15
C LYS A 86 -14.28 -14.33 -5.94
N ASN A 87 -13.51 -15.11 -5.17
CA ASN A 87 -13.97 -15.75 -3.94
C ASN A 87 -14.21 -14.72 -2.83
N HIS A 88 -13.47 -13.61 -2.85
CA HIS A 88 -13.55 -12.52 -1.86
C HIS A 88 -14.00 -11.20 -2.53
N PRO A 89 -15.27 -11.05 -2.94
CA PRO A 89 -15.74 -9.96 -3.80
C PRO A 89 -15.72 -8.56 -3.16
N PHE A 90 -15.39 -8.45 -1.87
CA PHE A 90 -15.14 -7.18 -1.19
C PHE A 90 -13.74 -6.62 -1.47
N ILE A 91 -12.83 -7.42 -2.06
CA ILE A 91 -11.58 -6.95 -2.62
C ILE A 91 -11.90 -6.07 -3.84
N CYS A 92 -11.43 -4.83 -3.79
CA CYS A 92 -11.72 -3.82 -4.80
C CYS A 92 -10.46 -3.27 -5.48
N GLY A 93 -9.31 -3.91 -5.24
CA GLY A 93 -8.06 -3.54 -5.87
C GLY A 93 -6.95 -4.54 -5.71
N ILE A 94 -5.86 -4.25 -6.41
CA ILE A 94 -4.60 -4.95 -6.34
C ILE A 94 -3.43 -3.96 -6.25
N ASP A 95 -2.44 -4.32 -5.43
CA ASP A 95 -1.18 -3.62 -5.31
C ASP A 95 -0.06 -4.54 -5.84
N LEU A 96 0.67 -4.07 -6.84
CA LEU A 96 1.74 -4.83 -7.47
C LEU A 96 3.08 -4.33 -6.90
N ASP A 97 3.59 -5.06 -5.90
CA ASP A 97 4.83 -4.75 -5.21
C ASP A 97 5.98 -5.53 -5.83
N ILE A 98 6.64 -4.92 -6.82
CA ILE A 98 7.58 -5.62 -7.71
C ILE A 98 9.01 -5.44 -7.22
N GLU A 99 9.44 -6.38 -6.38
CA GLU A 99 10.80 -6.42 -5.80
C GLU A 99 11.74 -7.43 -6.51
N GLU A 100 11.43 -7.74 -7.77
CA GLU A 100 12.23 -8.64 -8.62
C GLU A 100 12.22 -8.15 -10.08
N TYR A 101 13.15 -8.66 -10.88
CA TYR A 101 13.26 -8.26 -12.28
C TYR A 101 12.02 -8.67 -13.08
N MET A 102 11.41 -7.69 -13.73
CA MET A 102 10.29 -7.85 -14.65
C MET A 102 10.52 -6.95 -15.88
N THR A 103 10.01 -7.35 -17.05
CA THR A 103 10.06 -6.49 -18.23
C THR A 103 8.89 -5.52 -18.27
N LEU A 104 9.08 -4.38 -18.93
CA LEU A 104 8.02 -3.37 -19.12
C LEU A 104 6.77 -3.96 -19.81
N GLU A 105 6.94 -4.88 -20.78
CA GLU A 105 5.81 -5.47 -21.50
C GLU A 105 5.03 -6.46 -20.63
N GLU A 106 5.69 -7.16 -19.72
CA GLU A 106 5.02 -8.07 -18.76
C GLU A 106 4.13 -7.29 -17.80
N ILE A 107 4.64 -6.22 -17.16
CA ILE A 107 3.82 -5.40 -16.26
C ILE A 107 2.67 -4.73 -17.00
N LYS A 108 2.91 -4.26 -18.23
CA LYS A 108 1.85 -3.67 -19.06
C LYS A 108 0.76 -4.69 -19.39
N LYS A 109 1.14 -5.93 -19.70
CA LYS A 109 0.19 -7.03 -19.92
C LYS A 109 -0.62 -7.31 -18.67
N LEU A 110 0.02 -7.43 -17.50
CA LEU A 110 -0.67 -7.70 -16.25
C LEU A 110 -1.69 -6.62 -15.89
N ILE A 111 -1.31 -5.34 -15.96
CA ILE A 111 -2.21 -4.21 -15.70
C ILE A 111 -3.39 -4.20 -16.67
N ASN A 112 -3.13 -4.42 -17.96
CA ASN A 112 -4.18 -4.49 -18.98
C ASN A 112 -5.17 -5.62 -18.71
N ASP A 113 -4.69 -6.82 -18.37
CA ASP A 113 -5.55 -7.97 -18.14
C ASP A 113 -6.39 -7.79 -16.86
N ILE A 114 -5.79 -7.27 -15.78
CA ILE A 114 -6.51 -6.88 -14.55
C ILE A 114 -7.61 -5.87 -14.87
N HIS A 115 -7.27 -4.81 -15.60
CA HIS A 115 -8.24 -3.79 -15.98
C HIS A 115 -9.39 -4.35 -16.83
N ASN A 116 -9.09 -5.21 -17.80
CA ASN A 116 -10.12 -5.81 -18.66
C ASN A 116 -11.06 -6.75 -17.89
N ASP A 117 -10.55 -7.49 -16.90
CA ASP A 117 -11.34 -8.46 -16.15
C ASP A 117 -12.15 -7.82 -14.99
N PHE A 118 -11.67 -6.73 -14.39
CA PHE A 118 -12.29 -6.11 -13.20
C PHE A 118 -12.84 -4.69 -13.42
N GLY A 119 -12.47 -4.03 -14.53
CA GLY A 119 -13.00 -2.74 -14.96
C GLY A 119 -12.38 -1.50 -14.31
N ASP A 120 -12.80 -0.32 -14.79
CA ASP A 120 -12.23 0.99 -14.46
C ASP A 120 -12.19 1.34 -12.96
N ASN A 121 -13.11 0.79 -12.16
CA ASN A 121 -13.22 1.08 -10.74
C ASN A 121 -12.37 0.15 -9.86
N PHE A 122 -11.75 -0.87 -10.45
CA PHE A 122 -10.85 -1.76 -9.71
C PHE A 122 -9.51 -1.06 -9.52
N ILE A 123 -9.11 -0.86 -8.27
CA ILE A 123 -7.90 -0.11 -7.93
C ILE A 123 -6.69 -0.93 -8.39
N ILE A 124 -5.78 -0.27 -9.09
CA ILE A 124 -4.46 -0.82 -9.44
C ILE A 124 -3.43 0.15 -8.88
N SER A 125 -2.65 -0.31 -7.90
CA SER A 125 -1.49 0.42 -7.40
C SER A 125 -0.21 -0.38 -7.62
N LEU A 126 0.92 0.30 -7.52
CA LEU A 126 2.24 -0.30 -7.53
C LEU A 126 3.05 0.28 -6.36
N ALA A 127 4.07 -0.44 -5.91
CA ALA A 127 4.91 -0.01 -4.77
C ALA A 127 6.39 0.24 -5.17
N PRO A 128 6.68 1.24 -6.01
CA PRO A 128 8.05 1.57 -6.41
C PRO A 128 8.89 2.10 -5.24
N LEU A 129 10.20 1.89 -5.29
CA LEU A 129 11.12 2.64 -4.45
C LEU A 129 11.13 4.11 -4.86
N ALA A 130 11.25 5.03 -3.89
CA ALA A 130 11.23 6.47 -4.15
C ALA A 130 12.20 6.89 -5.26
N TYR A 131 13.43 6.35 -5.23
CA TYR A 131 14.46 6.70 -6.22
C TYR A 131 14.11 6.24 -7.66
N GLU A 132 13.29 5.19 -7.84
CA GLU A 132 12.84 4.74 -9.16
C GLU A 132 11.89 5.77 -9.79
N LEU A 133 11.06 6.42 -8.96
CA LEU A 133 10.20 7.52 -9.38
C LEU A 133 10.95 8.84 -9.55
N ILE A 134 12.01 9.09 -8.78
CA ILE A 134 12.77 10.35 -8.87
C ILE A 134 13.71 10.35 -10.08
N TYR A 135 14.49 9.28 -10.26
CA TYR A 135 15.62 9.28 -11.20
C TYR A 135 15.35 8.52 -12.50
N ASN A 136 14.14 8.00 -12.71
CA ASN A 136 13.80 7.14 -13.86
C ASN A 136 14.76 5.93 -13.97
N ASN A 137 15.10 5.34 -12.83
CA ASN A 137 15.92 4.14 -12.75
C ASN A 137 15.03 2.90 -12.81
N SER A 138 15.54 1.80 -13.38
CA SER A 138 14.85 0.51 -13.40
C SER A 138 14.83 -0.20 -12.04
N GLY A 139 15.73 0.18 -11.14
CA GLY A 139 15.85 -0.31 -9.77
C GLY A 139 15.64 -1.82 -9.63
N MET A 140 14.77 -2.23 -8.70
CA MET A 140 14.48 -3.64 -8.42
C MET A 140 13.49 -4.23 -9.42
N SER A 141 12.53 -3.42 -9.90
CA SER A 141 11.45 -3.91 -10.76
C SER A 141 11.90 -4.24 -12.19
N GLY A 142 13.10 -3.82 -12.61
CA GLY A 142 13.67 -4.17 -13.92
C GLY A 142 13.20 -3.30 -15.10
N PHE A 143 12.27 -2.37 -14.86
CA PHE A 143 11.76 -1.40 -15.84
C PHE A 143 11.64 -0.01 -15.22
N VAL A 144 11.65 1.02 -16.06
CA VAL A 144 11.48 2.42 -15.63
C VAL A 144 9.98 2.71 -15.41
N TYR A 145 9.58 3.05 -14.19
CA TYR A 145 8.18 3.37 -13.85
C TYR A 145 7.60 4.52 -14.68
N LYS A 146 8.43 5.46 -15.13
CA LYS A 146 7.99 6.57 -15.97
C LYS A 146 7.52 6.11 -17.34
N ASP A 147 8.24 5.17 -17.95
CA ASP A 147 7.85 4.57 -19.23
C ASP A 147 6.54 3.78 -19.09
N LEU A 148 6.32 3.14 -17.94
CA LEU A 148 5.05 2.48 -17.63
C LEU A 148 3.92 3.50 -17.46
N TYR A 149 4.15 4.54 -16.66
CA TYR A 149 3.16 5.57 -16.37
C TYR A 149 2.72 6.35 -17.61
N ASP A 150 3.67 6.67 -18.50
CA ASP A 150 3.42 7.39 -19.75
C ASP A 150 2.82 6.49 -20.86
N SER A 151 2.69 5.18 -20.61
CA SER A 151 2.07 4.24 -21.55
C SER A 151 0.53 4.25 -21.49
N GLU A 152 -0.10 3.67 -22.51
CA GLU A 152 -1.57 3.55 -22.56
C GLU A 152 -2.19 2.84 -21.36
N VAL A 153 -1.49 1.87 -20.76
CA VAL A 153 -2.01 1.14 -19.59
C VAL A 153 -1.67 1.86 -18.28
N GLY A 154 -0.72 2.79 -18.31
CA GLY A 154 -0.37 3.64 -17.16
C GLY A 154 -1.55 4.47 -16.67
N LYS A 155 -2.51 4.79 -17.54
CA LYS A 155 -3.77 5.47 -17.16
C LYS A 155 -4.66 4.67 -16.21
N TYR A 156 -4.47 3.35 -16.13
CA TYR A 156 -5.20 2.47 -15.21
C TYR A 156 -4.59 2.45 -13.81
N ILE A 157 -3.37 2.95 -13.65
CA ILE A 157 -2.69 3.04 -12.34
C ILE A 157 -3.36 4.14 -11.54
N HIS A 158 -3.87 3.81 -10.37
CA HIS A 158 -4.57 4.71 -9.48
C HIS A 158 -3.61 5.57 -8.67
N TYR A 159 -2.63 4.94 -8.02
CA TYR A 159 -1.60 5.58 -7.21
C TYR A 159 -0.36 4.69 -7.09
N PHE A 160 0.73 5.27 -6.58
CA PHE A 160 1.98 4.62 -6.26
C PHE A 160 2.18 4.65 -4.74
N ASN A 161 2.29 3.47 -4.13
CA ASN A 161 2.73 3.28 -2.76
C ASN A 161 4.26 3.42 -2.73
N THR A 162 4.73 4.66 -2.78
CA THR A 162 6.14 4.97 -2.89
C THR A 162 6.90 4.59 -1.63
N GLN A 163 7.71 3.54 -1.71
CA GLN A 163 8.57 3.07 -0.63
C GLN A 163 9.67 4.12 -0.35
N SER A 164 9.42 4.98 0.64
CA SER A 164 10.27 6.12 1.01
C SER A 164 10.94 5.90 2.36
N TYR A 165 11.39 4.66 2.57
CA TYR A 165 12.07 4.23 3.79
C TYR A 165 13.32 5.09 4.02
N ASP A 166 13.44 5.65 5.22
CA ASP A 166 14.48 6.59 5.67
C ASP A 166 14.49 7.93 4.90
N ALA A 167 13.47 8.17 4.06
CA ALA A 167 13.31 9.35 3.24
C ALA A 167 11.86 9.89 3.32
N TYR A 168 11.26 9.80 4.50
CA TYR A 168 9.87 10.21 4.76
C TYR A 168 9.73 11.72 4.95
N CYS A 169 10.03 12.48 3.90
CA CYS A 169 10.08 13.95 3.93
C CYS A 169 9.50 14.58 2.67
N LYS A 170 9.27 15.90 2.71
CA LYS A 170 8.72 16.66 1.59
C LYS A 170 9.61 16.65 0.36
N GLU A 171 10.92 16.66 0.53
CA GLU A 171 11.88 16.69 -0.58
C GLU A 171 11.66 15.51 -1.55
N VAL A 172 11.36 14.31 -1.03
CA VAL A 172 11.01 13.16 -1.88
C VAL A 172 9.76 13.42 -2.71
N VAL A 173 8.73 14.03 -2.13
CA VAL A 173 7.49 14.37 -2.87
C VAL A 173 7.76 15.45 -3.91
N ASP A 174 8.57 16.46 -3.58
CA ASP A 174 8.98 17.52 -4.51
C ASP A 174 9.68 16.91 -5.73
N ASP A 175 10.68 16.06 -5.51
CA ASP A 175 11.47 15.44 -6.57
C ASP A 175 10.63 14.54 -7.49
N ILE A 176 9.69 13.77 -6.92
CA ILE A 176 8.78 12.93 -7.71
C ILE A 176 7.81 13.80 -8.54
N VAL A 177 7.32 14.91 -7.96
CA VAL A 177 6.44 15.84 -8.67
C VAL A 177 7.21 16.57 -9.78
N ASP A 178 8.45 16.98 -9.52
CA ASP A 178 9.33 17.63 -10.50
C ASP A 178 9.69 16.68 -11.66
N ASN A 179 9.77 15.37 -11.41
CA ASN A 179 9.85 14.34 -12.45
C ASN A 179 8.49 14.02 -13.12
N GLY A 180 7.47 14.83 -12.87
CA GLY A 180 6.22 14.86 -13.62
C GLY A 180 5.16 13.85 -13.18
N TYR A 181 5.24 13.30 -11.98
CA TYR A 181 4.13 12.54 -11.38
C TYR A 181 3.19 13.48 -10.63
N PRO A 182 1.87 13.32 -10.74
CA PRO A 182 0.94 14.17 -10.00
C PRO A 182 0.98 13.81 -8.52
N ALA A 183 1.06 14.81 -7.64
CA ALA A 183 1.06 14.61 -6.18
C ALA A 183 -0.13 13.76 -5.68
N ALA A 184 -1.27 13.80 -6.40
CA ALA A 184 -2.45 13.00 -6.09
C ALA A 184 -2.30 11.50 -6.29
N LYS A 185 -1.26 11.06 -7.00
CA LYS A 185 -0.92 9.64 -7.17
C LYS A 185 0.19 9.17 -6.25
N ILE A 186 0.78 10.05 -5.44
CA ILE A 186 1.88 9.69 -4.55
C ILE A 186 1.31 9.36 -3.17
N VAL A 187 1.51 8.12 -2.73
CA VAL A 187 1.26 7.66 -1.37
C VAL A 187 2.61 7.39 -0.73
N LEU A 188 3.03 8.25 0.20
CA LEU A 188 4.36 8.19 0.79
C LEU A 188 4.42 7.09 1.87
N GLY A 189 5.32 6.12 1.70
CA GLY A 189 5.49 4.99 2.60
C GLY A 189 6.65 5.13 3.56
N MET A 190 6.47 4.61 4.78
CA MET A 190 7.56 4.34 5.73
C MET A 190 7.44 2.93 6.30
N MET A 191 8.53 2.42 6.85
CA MET A 191 8.47 1.26 7.74
C MET A 191 8.05 1.69 9.14
N SER A 192 7.20 0.93 9.80
CA SER A 192 6.63 1.25 11.11
C SER A 192 7.70 1.51 12.18
N GLU A 193 8.80 0.77 12.11
CA GLU A 193 9.97 0.88 13.00
C GLU A 193 10.72 2.22 12.89
N GLN A 194 10.52 2.98 11.81
CA GLN A 194 11.17 4.27 11.60
C GLN A 194 10.53 5.36 12.45
N MET A 195 9.24 5.22 12.79
CA MET A 195 8.56 6.14 13.68
C MET A 195 8.73 5.70 15.14
N ASN A 196 9.25 6.60 15.97
CA ASN A 196 9.41 6.38 17.40
C ASN A 196 9.29 7.71 18.15
N ILE A 197 9.55 7.71 19.46
CA ILE A 197 9.40 8.90 20.30
C ILE A 197 10.28 10.07 19.84
N GLU A 198 11.42 9.79 19.22
CA GLU A 198 12.40 10.79 18.78
C GLU A 198 12.08 11.31 17.37
N THR A 199 11.50 10.47 16.50
CA THR A 199 11.30 10.80 15.07
C THR A 199 9.88 11.23 14.71
N GLN A 200 8.87 10.86 15.51
CA GLN A 200 7.45 11.07 15.16
C GLN A 200 7.10 12.55 14.90
N ASP A 201 7.66 13.48 15.67
CA ASP A 201 7.29 14.90 15.58
C ASP A 201 7.81 15.52 14.28
N ASP A 202 9.02 15.13 13.86
CA ASP A 202 9.62 15.58 12.61
C ASP A 202 8.86 14.99 11.42
N MET A 203 8.56 13.69 11.44
CA MET A 203 7.77 13.02 10.39
C MET A 203 6.37 13.64 10.24
N LEU A 204 5.67 13.88 11.35
CA LEU A 204 4.35 14.53 11.31
C LEU A 204 4.45 15.99 10.83
N THR A 205 5.58 16.66 11.05
CA THR A 205 5.82 18.02 10.55
C THR A 205 6.01 18.01 9.03
N GLU A 206 6.80 17.07 8.51
CA GLU A 206 6.98 16.88 7.07
C GLU A 206 5.65 16.59 6.36
N LEU A 207 4.81 15.71 6.91
CA LEU A 207 3.49 15.42 6.34
C LEU A 207 2.58 16.65 6.26
N LYS A 208 2.61 17.51 7.28
CA LYS A 208 1.84 18.77 7.27
C LYS A 208 2.36 19.71 6.18
N LEU A 209 3.68 19.79 6.00
CA LEU A 209 4.31 20.62 4.99
C LEU A 209 3.99 20.11 3.57
N ILE A 210 4.04 18.79 3.36
CA ILE A 210 3.60 18.15 2.12
C ILE A 210 2.15 18.51 1.83
N LYS A 211 1.23 18.34 2.79
CA LYS A 211 -0.19 18.62 2.56
C LYS A 211 -0.47 20.10 2.27
N GLN A 212 0.25 21.01 2.92
CA GLN A 212 0.14 22.45 2.66
C GLN A 212 0.64 22.81 1.25
N THR A 213 1.70 22.17 0.78
CA THR A 213 2.31 22.42 -0.54
C THR A 213 1.50 21.76 -1.66
N TYR A 214 1.05 20.53 -1.42
CA TYR A 214 0.28 19.71 -2.34
C TYR A 214 -1.08 19.35 -1.72
N PRO A 215 -2.10 20.24 -1.81
CA PRO A 215 -3.43 19.96 -1.26
C PRO A 215 -4.08 18.68 -1.80
N THR A 216 -3.68 18.25 -3.00
CA THR A 216 -4.15 17.02 -3.64
C THR A 216 -3.31 15.79 -3.31
N PHE A 217 -2.28 15.88 -2.45
CA PHE A 217 -1.39 14.77 -2.08
C PHE A 217 -2.15 13.47 -1.80
N GLY A 218 -1.69 12.36 -2.39
CA GLY A 218 -2.39 11.08 -2.45
C GLY A 218 -2.56 10.42 -1.08
N GLY A 219 -1.56 10.53 -0.21
CA GLY A 219 -1.67 10.08 1.18
C GLY A 219 -0.39 9.43 1.67
N VAL A 220 -0.54 8.53 2.65
CA VAL A 220 0.58 7.80 3.24
C VAL A 220 0.20 6.35 3.52
N TYR A 221 1.19 5.48 3.64
CA TYR A 221 1.02 4.12 4.14
C TYR A 221 2.15 3.75 5.11
N ASP A 222 1.97 2.64 5.82
CA ASP A 222 2.87 2.13 6.86
C ASP A 222 3.16 0.64 6.60
N TRP A 223 4.44 0.26 6.64
CA TRP A 223 4.90 -1.12 6.49
C TRP A 223 5.52 -1.62 7.81
N GLU A 224 4.81 -2.35 8.67
CA GLU A 224 3.40 -2.71 8.55
C GLU A 224 2.57 -2.47 9.81
N LEU A 225 1.27 -2.28 9.63
CA LEU A 225 0.37 -1.68 10.62
C LEU A 225 0.41 -2.31 12.03
N PHE A 226 0.71 -3.61 12.17
CA PHE A 226 0.61 -4.31 13.46
C PHE A 226 1.64 -3.84 14.50
N ASP A 227 2.79 -3.32 14.07
CA ASP A 227 3.86 -2.79 14.94
C ASP A 227 4.05 -1.28 14.84
N ALA A 228 3.14 -0.59 14.14
CA ALA A 228 3.04 0.86 14.07
C ALA A 228 3.15 1.55 15.44
N TYR A 229 4.03 2.55 15.53
CA TYR A 229 4.23 3.38 16.71
C TYR A 229 3.30 4.60 16.72
N PRO A 230 2.78 5.06 17.88
CA PRO A 230 2.87 4.44 19.21
C PRO A 230 2.02 3.16 19.37
N THR A 231 0.94 3.09 18.61
CA THR A 231 0.10 1.92 18.35
C THR A 231 -0.54 2.14 17.00
N SER A 232 -0.99 1.09 16.30
CA SER A 232 -1.71 1.21 15.02
C SER A 232 -2.87 2.21 15.07
N ALA A 233 -3.66 2.20 16.14
CA ALA A 233 -4.78 3.12 16.29
C ALA A 233 -4.32 4.57 16.44
N GLN A 234 -3.30 4.83 17.26
CA GLN A 234 -2.78 6.18 17.47
C GLN A 234 -2.03 6.71 16.24
N TRP A 235 -1.34 5.83 15.53
CA TRP A 235 -0.70 6.15 14.26
C TRP A 235 -1.73 6.68 13.25
N ILE A 236 -2.83 5.93 13.05
CA ILE A 236 -3.93 6.34 12.14
C ILE A 236 -4.48 7.73 12.52
N GLU A 237 -4.68 7.98 13.82
CA GLU A 237 -5.17 9.27 14.32
C GLU A 237 -4.17 10.41 14.03
N ASN A 238 -2.89 10.20 14.37
CA ASN A 238 -1.83 11.20 14.18
C ASN A 238 -1.64 11.56 12.70
N ILE A 239 -1.60 10.54 11.86
CA ILE A 239 -1.46 10.68 10.41
C ILE A 239 -2.66 11.42 9.84
N HIS A 240 -3.88 10.99 10.17
CA HIS A 240 -5.09 11.66 9.71
C HIS A 240 -5.07 13.15 10.07
N ASP A 241 -4.67 13.49 11.29
CA ASP A 241 -4.63 14.87 11.75
C ASP A 241 -3.52 15.69 11.06
N ALA A 242 -2.43 15.06 10.63
CA ALA A 242 -1.38 15.70 9.83
C ALA A 242 -1.78 15.91 8.36
N VAL A 243 -2.39 14.91 7.72
CA VAL A 243 -2.68 14.93 6.27
C VAL A 243 -4.08 15.46 5.92
N ASN A 244 -5.00 15.54 6.89
CA ASN A 244 -6.36 16.04 6.68
C ASN A 244 -6.58 17.45 7.25
N ILE A 245 -5.50 18.23 7.37
CA ILE A 245 -5.59 19.64 7.78
C ILE A 245 -6.42 20.41 6.75
N LYS A 246 -7.61 20.85 7.17
CA LYS A 246 -8.39 21.84 6.43
C LYS A 246 -7.65 23.16 6.50
N VAL A 247 -6.97 23.55 5.43
CA VAL A 247 -6.37 24.88 5.32
C VAL A 247 -7.51 25.91 5.22
N SER A 248 -7.96 26.41 6.36
CA SER A 248 -8.77 27.63 6.41
C SER A 248 -7.83 28.81 6.23
N ASN A 249 -8.03 29.59 5.16
CA ASN A 249 -7.42 30.91 5.01
C ASN A 249 -7.61 31.72 6.29
N GLY A 250 -6.52 32.04 6.99
CA GLY A 250 -6.52 33.00 8.10
C GLY A 250 -5.87 32.47 9.38
N ILE A 251 -4.66 32.96 9.65
CA ILE A 251 -4.09 33.28 10.98
C ILE A 251 -4.67 32.50 12.17
N CYS A 252 -3.87 31.63 12.80
CA CYS A 252 -3.85 31.60 14.27
C CYS A 252 -2.59 30.96 14.89
N SER A 253 -2.27 31.53 16.03
CA SER A 253 -1.13 31.47 16.93
C SER A 253 -1.32 30.49 18.12
N TYR A 254 -0.23 29.83 18.53
CA TYR A 254 0.23 29.50 19.91
C TYR A 254 -0.56 28.64 20.96
N VAL A 255 0.24 27.84 21.70
CA VAL A 255 0.20 27.40 23.13
C VAL A 255 -0.36 25.99 23.52
N THR A 256 0.43 25.35 24.40
CA THR A 256 0.37 24.02 25.07
C THR A 256 -0.56 23.93 26.30
N ASN A 257 -1.10 22.73 26.63
CA ASN A 257 -1.08 22.08 27.97
C ASN A 257 -2.02 20.84 28.12
N LYS A 258 -1.40 19.69 28.41
CA LYS A 258 -1.62 18.68 29.48
C LYS A 258 -3.03 18.28 30.03
N VAL A 259 -3.18 16.93 30.16
CA VAL A 259 -3.76 16.03 31.21
C VAL A 259 -5.10 15.27 31.00
N TYR A 260 -5.02 13.94 31.32
CA TYR A 260 -6.02 12.89 31.70
C TYR A 260 -6.83 12.20 30.59
N SER A 261 -7.22 10.92 30.63
CA SER A 261 -6.74 9.64 31.22
C SER A 261 -7.78 8.55 30.85
N HIS A 262 -7.32 7.34 30.49
CA HIS A 262 -8.01 6.02 30.56
C HIS A 262 -9.37 5.83 29.84
N PHE A 263 -9.45 4.86 28.91
CA PHE A 263 -10.21 3.60 29.05
C PHE A 263 -10.08 2.64 27.82
N ALA A 264 -9.62 1.42 28.12
CA ALA A 264 -9.99 0.08 27.66
C ALA A 264 -10.05 -0.36 26.17
N PHE A 265 -9.26 -1.42 25.94
CA PHE A 265 -9.41 -2.60 25.06
C PHE A 265 -9.29 -2.41 23.55
N LEU A 266 -8.02 -2.45 23.13
CA LEU A 266 -7.55 -2.76 21.80
C LEU A 266 -7.90 -4.23 21.45
N PHE A 267 -8.16 -4.48 20.17
CA PHE A 267 -8.38 -5.80 19.58
C PHE A 267 -7.27 -6.78 20.00
N GLU A 268 -7.55 -7.61 21.00
CA GLU A 268 -6.64 -8.63 21.52
C GLU A 268 -6.52 -9.86 20.59
N LYS A 269 -6.89 -9.75 19.32
CA LYS A 269 -6.88 -10.85 18.34
C LYS A 269 -6.69 -10.39 16.89
N LEU A 270 -5.71 -9.54 16.60
CA LEU A 270 -4.94 -9.78 15.37
C LEU A 270 -3.99 -10.94 15.70
N SER A 271 -4.57 -12.14 15.78
CA SER A 271 -3.88 -13.33 16.24
C SER A 271 -2.83 -13.72 15.21
N VAL A 272 -1.56 -13.52 15.61
CA VAL A 272 -0.46 -14.47 15.40
C VAL A 272 -0.46 -15.09 14.01
N PHE A 273 0.18 -14.46 13.01
CA PHE A 273 0.90 -15.16 11.92
C PHE A 273 1.71 -14.15 11.08
N THR A 274 2.75 -13.57 11.69
CA THR A 274 3.95 -13.09 10.97
C THR A 274 5.16 -13.62 11.73
N ARG A 275 5.46 -14.89 11.49
CA ARG A 275 6.74 -15.58 11.80
C ARG A 275 6.63 -17.04 11.36
N GLN A 276 7.07 -17.31 10.13
CA GLN A 276 8.16 -18.23 9.85
C GLN A 276 8.68 -17.96 8.45
#